data_AF-A0A7M2QW35-F1
#
_entry.id   AF-A0A7M2QW35-F1
#
_cell.length_a   1.000
_cell.length_b   1.000
_cell.length_c   1.000
_cell.angle_alpha   90.00
_cell.angle_beta   90.00
_cell.angle_gamma   90.00
#
_symmetry.space_group_name_H-M   'P 1'
#
loop_
_entity.id
_entity.type
_entity.pdbx_description
1 polymer ?
#
loop_
_entity_poly.entity_id
_entity_poly.type
_entity_poly.pdbx_seq_one_letter_code
_entity_poly.pdbx_strand_id
1 'polypeptide(L)'
;MRKQNFKVKYQYQNMTNGNVEVWFSEPKESSTQQYITTKPNLKPEKISEHAFLNNLWYYNLVPGQKLEITIDYQGSKRDKTYTSKITKEEKEFFLRSTNLIPVSEEIKKEALRIVEGVSTEIEKAKKLFLYIIKTYKYSSHFSGRGVTAFKERKKGDCGEFGAIFCSYCRAIDIPARMLYGTWTLKKFSPHAWSEIYIENEGWIPVDPSMGRMKMYLHPFINISSAIQYGVFPNKKRYFGDHEGKRLAFSIDPERLLEPRYIDNMEYSQDVTKECIDGKEIAWGYESIEGKAPFLQPIYPKLHSKEAQTSIKALFGDWTGQHTSILKNLTYKVKLASFNIGFLLIILEMMNDFVLKNEMLLNLLPLLAYPFLLLGTILSIVRNEGNLLLYVLGFFLTLSCLSILSNI
;
A
#
# COMPACT_ATOMS: atom_id res chain seq x y z
N MET A 1 -18.61 -1.19 -11.45
CA MET A 1 -17.81 -0.17 -10.73
C MET A 1 -16.72 0.35 -11.65
N ARG A 2 -16.42 1.66 -11.66
CA ARG A 2 -15.57 2.26 -12.72
C ARG A 2 -14.12 1.76 -12.61
N LYS A 3 -13.71 0.97 -13.61
CA LYS A 3 -12.31 0.67 -13.89
C LYS A 3 -11.58 1.97 -14.26
N GLN A 4 -10.33 2.12 -13.85
CA GLN A 4 -9.56 3.35 -14.04
C GLN A 4 -8.17 3.03 -14.56
N ASN A 5 -7.76 3.76 -15.61
CA ASN A 5 -6.45 3.60 -16.19
C ASN A 5 -5.44 4.52 -15.49
N PHE A 6 -4.32 3.94 -15.12
CA PHE A 6 -3.21 4.59 -14.42
C PHE A 6 -1.90 4.35 -15.16
N LYS A 7 -0.97 5.27 -14.95
CA LYS A 7 0.42 5.16 -15.36
C LYS A 7 1.29 5.36 -14.14
N VAL A 8 2.17 4.39 -13.85
CA VAL A 8 3.20 4.45 -12.82
C VAL A 8 4.55 4.55 -13.50
N LYS A 9 5.37 5.50 -13.06
CA LYS A 9 6.77 5.64 -13.48
C LYS A 9 7.65 5.32 -12.28
N TYR A 10 8.45 4.29 -12.41
CA TYR A 10 9.50 3.90 -11.48
C TYR A 10 10.86 4.37 -12.00
N GLN A 11 11.71 4.85 -11.11
CA GLN A 11 13.04 5.34 -11.42
C GLN A 11 14.06 4.87 -10.36
N TYR A 12 15.18 4.35 -10.83
CA TYR A 12 16.34 3.97 -10.05
C TYR A 12 17.60 4.44 -10.75
N GLN A 13 18.59 4.89 -9.98
CA GLN A 13 19.91 5.24 -10.49
C GLN A 13 20.95 4.56 -9.61
N ASN A 14 21.89 3.84 -10.21
CA ASN A 14 23.04 3.34 -9.47
C ASN A 14 23.91 4.54 -9.05
N MET A 15 23.88 4.88 -7.77
CA MET A 15 24.66 5.97 -7.17
C MET A 15 25.97 5.49 -6.53
N THR A 16 26.28 4.21 -6.66
CA THR A 16 27.41 3.55 -6.01
C THR A 16 28.65 3.58 -6.90
N ASN A 17 29.81 3.25 -6.31
CA ASN A 17 31.06 3.16 -7.08
C ASN A 17 31.20 1.82 -7.82
N GLY A 18 30.40 0.82 -7.47
CA GLY A 18 30.40 -0.51 -8.09
C GLY A 18 29.18 -0.75 -8.96
N ASN A 19 29.15 -1.94 -9.56
CA ASN A 19 27.93 -2.42 -10.21
C ASN A 19 26.84 -2.72 -9.17
N VAL A 20 25.57 -2.63 -9.59
CA VAL A 20 24.44 -3.06 -8.78
C VAL A 20 23.59 -4.04 -9.57
N GLU A 21 23.44 -5.25 -9.04
CA GLU A 21 22.46 -6.19 -9.56
C GLU A 21 21.08 -5.80 -9.04
N VAL A 22 20.07 -5.82 -9.91
CA VAL A 22 18.72 -5.42 -9.57
C VAL A 22 17.73 -6.46 -10.11
N TRP A 23 16.89 -6.99 -9.22
CA TRP A 23 15.74 -7.81 -9.58
C TRP A 23 14.48 -6.97 -9.47
N PHE A 24 13.84 -6.70 -10.61
CA PHE A 24 12.55 -6.02 -10.67
C PHE A 24 11.40 -7.04 -10.76
N SER A 25 10.38 -6.86 -9.94
CA SER A 25 9.15 -7.66 -9.98
C SER A 25 8.16 -7.09 -11.00
N GLU A 26 7.98 -7.80 -12.11
CA GLU A 26 7.01 -7.42 -13.13
C GLU A 26 5.57 -7.62 -12.61
N PRO A 27 4.75 -6.55 -12.48
CA PRO A 27 3.38 -6.68 -11.99
C PRO A 27 2.55 -7.63 -12.85
N LYS A 28 1.86 -8.58 -12.20
CA LYS A 28 0.91 -9.50 -12.86
C LYS A 28 -0.53 -9.05 -12.74
N GLU A 29 -1.36 -9.48 -13.68
CA GLU A 29 -2.80 -9.23 -13.60
C GLU A 29 -3.44 -9.97 -12.42
N SER A 30 -4.53 -9.38 -11.91
CA SER A 30 -5.35 -9.95 -10.85
C SER A 30 -6.79 -9.44 -10.97
N SER A 31 -7.64 -9.81 -10.01
CA SER A 31 -9.02 -9.30 -9.93
C SER A 31 -9.10 -7.79 -9.67
N THR A 32 -8.00 -7.11 -9.34
CA THR A 32 -7.99 -5.67 -8.96
C THR A 32 -7.08 -4.81 -9.84
N GLN A 33 -6.26 -5.44 -10.69
CA GLN A 33 -5.39 -4.80 -11.68
C GLN A 33 -5.36 -5.63 -12.98
N GLN A 34 -5.75 -5.04 -14.10
CA GLN A 34 -5.87 -5.70 -15.41
C GLN A 34 -5.22 -4.83 -16.50
N TYR A 35 -5.01 -5.41 -17.69
CA TYR A 35 -4.44 -4.72 -18.86
C TYR A 35 -3.09 -4.08 -18.54
N ILE A 36 -2.22 -4.85 -17.87
CA ILE A 36 -0.90 -4.36 -17.45
C ILE A 36 0.04 -4.34 -18.64
N THR A 37 0.78 -3.25 -18.80
CA THR A 37 1.89 -3.15 -19.74
C THR A 37 3.09 -2.52 -19.05
N THR A 38 4.20 -3.24 -19.01
CA THR A 38 5.45 -2.81 -18.39
C THR A 38 6.49 -2.51 -19.46
N LYS A 39 7.04 -1.29 -19.45
CA LYS A 39 8.00 -0.80 -20.46
C LYS A 39 9.25 -0.25 -19.78
N PRO A 40 10.39 -0.96 -19.82
CA PRO A 40 11.65 -0.45 -19.30
C PRO A 40 12.39 0.39 -20.36
N ASN A 41 13.24 1.33 -19.92
CA ASN A 41 14.18 2.03 -20.79
C ASN A 41 15.41 1.16 -21.16
N LEU A 42 15.72 0.17 -20.33
CA LEU A 42 16.80 -0.80 -20.52
C LEU A 42 16.22 -2.20 -20.73
N LYS A 43 16.82 -2.98 -21.62
CA LYS A 43 16.45 -4.40 -21.79
C LYS A 43 16.97 -5.21 -20.58
N PRO A 44 16.13 -6.04 -19.92
CA PRO A 44 16.62 -6.98 -18.92
C PRO A 44 17.66 -7.92 -19.50
N GLU A 45 18.69 -8.24 -18.72
CA GLU A 45 19.68 -9.26 -19.09
C GLU A 45 19.08 -10.66 -19.01
N LYS A 46 18.19 -10.89 -18.04
CA LYS A 46 17.43 -12.13 -17.89
C LYS A 46 16.01 -11.84 -17.43
N ILE A 47 15.06 -12.61 -17.95
CA ILE A 47 13.68 -12.66 -17.46
C ILE A 47 13.44 -14.07 -16.95
N SER A 48 13.09 -14.17 -15.68
CA SER A 48 12.78 -15.43 -15.00
C SER A 48 11.27 -15.52 -14.82
N GLU A 49 10.64 -16.35 -15.63
CA GLU A 49 9.19 -16.53 -15.60
C GLU A 49 8.76 -17.38 -14.39
N HIS A 50 7.54 -17.14 -13.93
CA HIS A 50 6.93 -17.95 -12.88
C HIS A 50 5.45 -18.16 -13.16
N ALA A 51 4.92 -19.35 -12.86
CA ALA A 51 3.54 -19.70 -13.16
C ALA A 51 2.52 -18.77 -12.48
N PHE A 52 2.57 -18.67 -11.14
CA PHE A 52 1.59 -17.91 -10.35
C PHE A 52 2.14 -16.70 -9.58
N LEU A 53 3.45 -16.51 -9.51
CA LEU A 53 4.09 -15.30 -9.01
C LEU A 53 4.50 -14.37 -10.16
N ASN A 54 5.01 -13.20 -9.82
CA ASN A 54 5.60 -12.25 -10.75
C ASN A 54 6.83 -12.82 -11.46
N ASN A 55 6.99 -12.43 -12.73
CA ASN A 55 8.25 -12.61 -13.43
C ASN A 55 9.30 -11.68 -12.82
N LEU A 56 10.55 -12.11 -12.81
CA LEU A 56 11.66 -11.31 -12.33
C LEU A 56 12.52 -10.85 -13.51
N TRP A 57 12.74 -9.55 -13.61
CA TRP A 57 13.61 -8.94 -14.60
C TRP A 57 14.93 -8.59 -13.91
N TYR A 58 16.01 -9.18 -14.39
CA TYR A 58 17.35 -8.98 -13.85
C TYR A 58 18.14 -7.97 -14.68
N TYR A 59 18.86 -7.08 -13.99
CA TYR A 59 19.73 -6.06 -14.55
C TYR A 59 21.05 -6.01 -13.78
N ASN A 60 22.17 -5.83 -14.48
CA ASN A 60 23.45 -5.46 -13.87
C ASN A 60 23.80 -4.02 -14.25
N LEU A 61 23.57 -3.09 -13.34
CA LEU A 61 23.66 -1.65 -13.61
C LEU A 61 25.05 -1.12 -13.26
N VAL A 62 25.75 -0.52 -14.23
CA VAL A 62 27.04 0.14 -13.99
C VAL A 62 26.86 1.47 -13.23
N PRO A 63 27.90 2.00 -12.57
CA PRO A 63 27.83 3.30 -11.88
C PRO A 63 27.21 4.40 -12.73
N GLY A 64 26.26 5.15 -12.15
CA GLY A 64 25.55 6.24 -12.80
C GLY A 64 24.41 5.82 -13.74
N GLN A 65 24.29 4.54 -14.10
CA GLN A 65 23.25 4.06 -15.01
C GLN A 65 21.85 4.18 -14.38
N LYS A 66 20.88 4.57 -15.22
CA LYS A 66 19.49 4.80 -14.81
C LYS A 66 18.55 3.73 -15.36
N LEU A 67 17.82 3.08 -14.48
CA LEU A 67 16.70 2.21 -14.80
C LEU A 67 15.39 2.97 -14.60
N GLU A 68 14.60 3.08 -15.66
CA GLU A 68 13.29 3.70 -15.67
C GLU A 68 12.27 2.71 -16.22
N ILE A 69 11.18 2.50 -15.49
CA ILE A 69 10.13 1.56 -15.89
C ILE A 69 8.78 2.26 -15.84
N THR A 70 8.08 2.25 -16.97
CA THR A 70 6.70 2.74 -17.08
C THR A 70 5.74 1.56 -17.04
N ILE A 71 4.77 1.59 -16.13
CA ILE A 71 3.72 0.60 -15.98
C ILE A 71 2.38 1.28 -16.25
N ASP A 72 1.74 0.90 -17.34
CA ASP A 72 0.35 1.27 -17.62
C ASP A 72 -0.55 0.11 -17.15
N TYR A 73 -1.63 0.43 -16.44
CA TYR A 73 -2.58 -0.60 -16.02
C TYR A 73 -3.98 -0.03 -15.76
N GLN A 74 -4.97 -0.92 -15.69
CA GLN A 74 -6.32 -0.61 -15.27
C GLN A 74 -6.59 -1.14 -13.87
N GLY A 75 -6.70 -0.22 -12.91
CA GLY A 75 -7.09 -0.54 -11.53
C GLY A 75 -8.60 -0.54 -11.34
N SER A 76 -9.10 -1.47 -10.53
CA SER A 76 -10.50 -1.51 -10.14
C SER A 76 -10.69 -2.09 -8.74
N LYS A 77 -11.93 -1.98 -8.26
CA LYS A 77 -12.45 -2.87 -7.22
C LYS A 77 -12.31 -4.33 -7.69
N ARG A 78 -12.44 -5.29 -6.75
CA ARG A 78 -12.43 -6.72 -7.09
C ARG A 78 -13.44 -7.02 -8.21
N ASP A 79 -12.93 -7.45 -9.35
CA ASP A 79 -13.68 -7.96 -10.48
C ASP A 79 -14.04 -9.42 -10.18
N LYS A 80 -15.29 -9.66 -9.79
CA LYS A 80 -15.77 -11.02 -9.46
C LYS A 80 -15.84 -11.95 -10.68
N THR A 81 -15.78 -11.40 -11.90
CA THR A 81 -15.73 -12.21 -13.12
C THR A 81 -14.33 -12.76 -13.37
N TYR A 82 -13.32 -12.14 -12.76
CA TYR A 82 -11.94 -12.63 -12.77
C TYR A 82 -11.83 -13.81 -11.80
N THR A 83 -12.14 -15.00 -12.30
CA THR A 83 -12.03 -16.26 -11.54
C THR A 83 -10.82 -17.03 -12.06
N SER A 84 -9.77 -17.10 -11.24
CA SER A 84 -8.59 -17.93 -11.51
C SER A 84 -8.65 -19.15 -10.61
N LYS A 85 -8.86 -20.35 -11.17
CA LYS A 85 -8.63 -21.58 -10.40
C LYS A 85 -7.14 -21.72 -10.15
N ILE A 86 -6.76 -22.08 -8.93
CA ILE A 86 -5.36 -22.31 -8.59
C ILE A 86 -4.99 -23.78 -8.75
N THR A 87 -3.76 -24.07 -9.13
CA THR A 87 -3.26 -25.45 -9.19
C THR A 87 -3.04 -26.00 -7.77
N LYS A 88 -2.87 -27.32 -7.64
CA LYS A 88 -2.49 -27.93 -6.36
C LYS A 88 -1.16 -27.37 -5.85
N GLU A 89 -0.19 -27.19 -6.75
CA GLU A 89 1.12 -26.60 -6.44
C GLU A 89 0.98 -25.15 -5.93
N GLU A 90 0.19 -24.31 -6.60
CA GLU A 90 -0.06 -22.93 -6.16
C GLU A 90 -0.75 -22.91 -4.78
N LYS A 91 -1.71 -23.83 -4.55
CA LYS A 91 -2.38 -23.98 -3.26
C LYS A 91 -1.38 -24.34 -2.16
N GLU A 92 -0.57 -25.37 -2.35
CA GLU A 92 0.46 -25.80 -1.39
C GLU A 92 1.48 -24.69 -1.14
N PHE A 93 1.89 -23.98 -2.21
CA PHE A 93 2.79 -22.84 -2.11
C PHE A 93 2.21 -21.75 -1.19
N PHE A 94 0.94 -21.40 -1.32
CA PHE A 94 0.29 -20.38 -0.48
C PHE A 94 -0.25 -20.90 0.85
N LEU A 95 0.01 -22.17 1.19
CA LEU A 95 -0.21 -22.75 2.53
C LEU A 95 1.09 -22.90 3.33
N ARG A 96 2.26 -22.87 2.66
CA ARG A 96 3.55 -23.07 3.30
C ARG A 96 3.88 -22.02 4.36
N SER A 97 4.69 -22.44 5.34
CA SER A 97 5.32 -21.55 6.31
C SER A 97 6.50 -20.82 5.67
N THR A 98 6.72 -19.56 6.05
CA THR A 98 7.91 -18.77 5.72
C THR A 98 8.38 -18.00 6.98
N ASN A 99 9.52 -17.30 6.94
CA ASN A 99 9.98 -16.49 8.07
C ASN A 99 9.01 -15.33 8.39
N LEU A 100 8.52 -14.66 7.36
CA LEU A 100 7.58 -13.54 7.47
C LEU A 100 6.12 -13.99 7.67
N ILE A 101 5.76 -15.20 7.22
CA ILE A 101 4.43 -15.80 7.40
C ILE A 101 4.60 -17.18 8.05
N PRO A 102 4.96 -17.24 9.35
CA PRO A 102 5.15 -18.51 10.04
C PRO A 102 3.82 -19.23 10.23
N VAL A 103 3.84 -20.54 10.04
CA VAL A 103 2.72 -21.45 10.35
C VAL A 103 3.21 -22.45 11.38
N SER A 104 2.62 -22.41 12.58
CA SER A 104 2.97 -23.28 13.70
C SER A 104 1.72 -23.82 14.40
N GLU A 105 1.89 -24.87 15.21
CA GLU A 105 0.79 -25.42 16.01
C GLU A 105 0.21 -24.41 17.00
N GLU A 106 1.01 -23.47 17.51
CA GLU A 106 0.52 -22.40 18.37
C GLU A 106 -0.39 -21.43 17.60
N ILE A 107 0.03 -21.00 16.41
CA ILE A 107 -0.76 -20.13 15.51
C ILE A 107 -2.04 -20.84 15.09
N LYS A 108 -1.97 -22.14 14.79
CA LYS A 108 -3.13 -22.97 14.45
C LYS A 108 -4.14 -23.06 15.60
N LYS A 109 -3.69 -23.37 16.83
CA LYS A 109 -4.56 -23.42 18.01
C LYS A 109 -5.25 -22.08 18.29
N GLU A 110 -4.51 -20.98 18.14
CA GLU A 110 -5.08 -19.64 18.30
C GLU A 110 -6.11 -19.32 17.21
N ALA A 111 -5.79 -19.60 15.94
CA ALA A 111 -6.70 -19.41 14.82
C ALA A 111 -8.00 -20.22 15.01
N LEU A 112 -7.90 -21.51 15.37
CA LEU A 112 -9.05 -22.39 15.64
C LEU A 112 -9.94 -21.85 16.76
N ARG A 113 -9.35 -21.35 17.85
CA ARG A 113 -10.08 -20.70 18.95
C ARG A 113 -10.82 -19.46 18.47
N ILE A 114 -10.16 -18.62 17.67
CA ILE A 114 -10.79 -17.40 17.13
C ILE A 114 -11.98 -17.77 16.22
N VAL A 115 -11.85 -18.82 15.41
CA VAL A 115 -12.87 -19.21 14.43
C VAL A 115 -13.92 -20.19 14.95
N GLU A 116 -13.97 -20.45 16.25
CA GLU A 116 -14.96 -21.35 16.86
C GLU A 116 -16.40 -20.97 16.48
N GLY A 117 -17.24 -21.96 16.19
CA GLY A 117 -18.66 -21.74 15.84
C GLY A 117 -18.94 -21.22 14.43
N VAL A 118 -17.93 -21.14 13.54
CA VAL A 118 -18.15 -20.90 12.10
C VAL A 118 -17.59 -22.04 11.25
N SER A 119 -18.32 -22.38 10.18
CA SER A 119 -18.03 -23.60 9.41
C SER A 119 -17.31 -23.30 8.09
N THR A 120 -17.71 -22.24 7.38
CA THR A 120 -17.17 -21.97 6.03
C THR A 120 -15.82 -21.25 6.08
N GLU A 121 -14.95 -21.50 5.09
CA GLU A 121 -13.63 -20.86 4.98
C GLU A 121 -13.74 -19.32 4.95
N ILE A 122 -14.73 -18.79 4.22
CA ILE A 122 -14.96 -17.34 4.14
C ILE A 122 -15.40 -16.75 5.48
N GLU A 123 -16.22 -17.44 6.27
CA GLU A 123 -16.61 -16.97 7.61
C GLU A 123 -15.45 -17.04 8.59
N LYS A 124 -14.64 -18.12 8.54
CA LYS A 124 -13.41 -18.26 9.32
C LYS A 124 -12.46 -17.09 9.04
N ALA A 125 -12.18 -16.81 7.76
CA ALA A 125 -11.33 -15.70 7.37
C ALA A 125 -11.90 -14.33 7.78
N LYS A 126 -13.22 -14.11 7.66
CA LYS A 126 -13.87 -12.89 8.16
C LYS A 126 -13.71 -12.74 9.67
N LYS A 127 -13.86 -13.81 10.44
CA LYS A 127 -13.73 -13.79 11.91
C LYS A 127 -12.28 -13.49 12.33
N LEU A 128 -11.30 -14.06 11.65
CA LEU A 128 -9.87 -13.72 11.81
C LEU A 128 -9.59 -12.24 11.51
N PHE A 129 -10.09 -11.73 10.38
CA PHE A 129 -9.97 -10.31 10.03
C PHE A 129 -10.57 -9.41 11.13
N LEU A 130 -11.78 -9.70 11.58
CA LEU A 130 -12.46 -8.92 12.64
C LEU A 130 -11.73 -8.98 13.97
N TYR A 131 -11.13 -10.12 14.32
CA TYR A 131 -10.28 -10.27 15.50
C TYR A 131 -9.04 -9.37 15.39
N ILE A 132 -8.31 -9.43 14.27
CA ILE A 132 -7.07 -8.65 14.10
C ILE A 132 -7.33 -7.14 14.21
N ILE A 133 -8.37 -6.64 13.54
CA ILE A 133 -8.71 -5.20 13.60
C ILE A 133 -9.22 -4.77 14.99
N LYS A 134 -9.60 -5.70 15.87
CA LYS A 134 -9.99 -5.40 17.25
C LYS A 134 -8.78 -5.46 18.19
N THR A 135 -7.87 -6.40 17.97
CA THR A 135 -6.77 -6.74 18.90
C THR A 135 -5.54 -5.85 18.72
N TYR A 136 -5.12 -5.59 17.48
CA TYR A 136 -3.84 -4.93 17.18
C TYR A 136 -4.01 -3.43 16.96
N LYS A 137 -2.92 -2.63 16.98
CA LYS A 137 -2.95 -1.19 16.65
C LYS A 137 -1.98 -0.87 15.50
N TYR A 138 -2.39 0.01 14.60
CA TYR A 138 -1.50 0.50 13.54
C TYR A 138 -0.45 1.45 14.12
N SER A 139 0.82 1.23 13.79
CA SER A 139 1.96 2.11 14.14
C SER A 139 3.07 1.92 13.11
N SER A 140 3.66 3.02 12.63
CA SER A 140 4.91 2.99 11.86
C SER A 140 6.16 3.02 12.74
N HIS A 141 6.00 3.19 14.05
CA HIS A 141 7.10 3.28 15.01
C HIS A 141 7.12 2.00 15.86
N PHE A 142 7.99 1.07 15.49
CA PHE A 142 8.28 -0.16 16.23
C PHE A 142 9.61 -0.76 15.77
N SER A 143 10.16 -1.67 16.58
CA SER A 143 11.34 -2.48 16.25
C SER A 143 11.01 -3.97 16.36
N GLY A 144 11.72 -4.81 15.59
CA GLY A 144 11.53 -6.26 15.56
C GLY A 144 10.35 -6.67 14.66
N ARG A 145 10.60 -6.82 13.37
CA ARG A 145 9.59 -7.19 12.38
C ARG A 145 9.33 -8.70 12.42
N GLY A 146 8.08 -9.10 12.21
CA GLY A 146 7.69 -10.51 12.17
C GLY A 146 6.51 -10.83 13.07
N VAL A 147 5.78 -11.89 12.68
CA VAL A 147 4.49 -12.27 13.27
C VAL A 147 4.59 -12.57 14.77
N THR A 148 5.64 -13.25 15.21
CA THR A 148 5.87 -13.55 16.63
C THR A 148 6.03 -12.28 17.46
N ALA A 149 6.94 -11.39 17.05
CA ALA A 149 7.16 -10.11 17.73
C ALA A 149 5.90 -9.21 17.68
N PHE A 150 5.14 -9.25 16.58
CA PHE A 150 3.91 -8.48 16.46
C PHE A 150 2.79 -8.97 17.38
N LYS A 151 2.64 -10.29 17.58
CA LYS A 151 1.69 -10.87 18.55
C LYS A 151 1.92 -10.33 19.96
N GLU A 152 3.18 -10.24 20.37
CA GLU A 152 3.57 -9.71 21.70
C GLU A 152 3.36 -8.20 21.79
N ARG A 153 3.90 -7.46 20.83
CA ARG A 153 3.90 -6.00 20.81
C ARG A 153 2.51 -5.39 20.59
N LYS A 154 1.64 -6.09 19.87
CA LYS A 154 0.30 -5.67 19.46
C LYS A 154 0.23 -4.35 18.67
N LYS A 155 1.37 -3.89 18.13
CA LYS A 155 1.50 -2.67 17.31
C LYS A 155 2.37 -2.93 16.08
N GLY A 156 1.96 -2.48 14.90
CA GLY A 156 2.68 -2.76 13.65
C GLY A 156 2.10 -2.02 12.45
N ASP A 157 2.74 -2.14 11.30
CA ASP A 157 2.34 -1.51 10.05
C ASP A 157 1.53 -2.45 9.13
N CYS A 158 1.28 -2.01 7.90
CA CYS A 158 0.54 -2.80 6.90
C CYS A 158 1.13 -4.20 6.66
N GLY A 159 2.46 -4.34 6.70
CA GLY A 159 3.13 -5.62 6.53
C GLY A 159 2.85 -6.59 7.70
N GLU A 160 2.93 -6.10 8.93
CA GLU A 160 2.62 -6.91 10.13
C GLU A 160 1.17 -7.39 10.15
N PHE A 161 0.24 -6.50 9.82
CA PHE A 161 -1.19 -6.83 9.75
C PHE A 161 -1.51 -7.87 8.67
N GLY A 162 -0.88 -7.75 7.49
CA GLY A 162 -1.04 -8.72 6.42
C GLY A 162 -0.40 -10.07 6.75
N ALA A 163 0.77 -10.06 7.38
CA ALA A 163 1.52 -11.25 7.74
C ALA A 163 0.81 -12.12 8.78
N ILE A 164 0.31 -11.53 9.88
CA ILE A 164 -0.45 -12.29 10.90
C ILE A 164 -1.75 -12.84 10.32
N PHE A 165 -2.42 -12.09 9.45
CA PHE A 165 -3.66 -12.55 8.81
C PHE A 165 -3.40 -13.75 7.91
N CYS A 166 -2.37 -13.67 7.05
CA CYS A 166 -1.96 -14.80 6.23
C CYS A 166 -1.55 -16.00 7.08
N SER A 167 -0.80 -15.78 8.17
CA SER A 167 -0.35 -16.85 9.07
C SER A 167 -1.52 -17.60 9.69
N TYR A 168 -2.53 -16.88 10.22
CA TYR A 168 -3.73 -17.52 10.75
C TYR A 168 -4.53 -18.25 9.67
N CYS A 169 -4.69 -17.67 8.48
CA CYS A 169 -5.40 -18.34 7.38
C CYS A 169 -4.71 -19.62 6.94
N ARG A 170 -3.40 -19.57 6.68
CA ARG A 170 -2.59 -20.73 6.27
C ARG A 170 -2.61 -21.84 7.32
N ALA A 171 -2.58 -21.48 8.61
CA ALA A 171 -2.61 -22.44 9.71
C ALA A 171 -3.93 -23.24 9.82
N ILE A 172 -5.01 -22.77 9.19
CA ILE A 172 -6.31 -23.46 9.12
C ILE A 172 -6.69 -23.83 7.68
N ASP A 173 -5.69 -24.07 6.84
CA ASP A 173 -5.80 -24.58 5.47
C ASP A 173 -6.51 -23.64 4.47
N ILE A 174 -6.53 -22.33 4.75
CA ILE A 174 -7.01 -21.30 3.81
C ILE A 174 -5.80 -20.69 3.09
N PRO A 175 -5.63 -20.90 1.76
CA PRO A 175 -4.50 -20.34 1.03
C PRO A 175 -4.54 -18.81 1.07
N ALA A 176 -3.42 -18.22 1.49
CA ALA A 176 -3.32 -16.78 1.67
C ALA A 176 -1.97 -16.26 1.19
N ARG A 177 -1.95 -15.07 0.60
CA ARG A 177 -0.74 -14.45 0.08
C ARG A 177 -0.69 -12.97 0.41
N MET A 178 0.53 -12.45 0.53
CA MET A 178 0.75 -11.02 0.65
C MET A 178 1.05 -10.41 -0.71
N LEU A 179 0.61 -9.16 -0.88
CA LEU A 179 0.90 -8.33 -2.05
C LEU A 179 1.63 -7.09 -1.56
N TYR A 180 2.76 -6.79 -2.19
CA TYR A 180 3.54 -5.58 -1.93
C TYR A 180 3.41 -4.65 -3.12
N GLY A 181 3.03 -3.41 -2.83
CA GLY A 181 2.55 -2.51 -3.86
C GLY A 181 2.47 -1.07 -3.40
N THR A 182 1.83 -0.24 -4.19
CA THR A 182 1.72 1.19 -3.89
C THR A 182 0.29 1.68 -3.97
N TRP A 183 0.01 2.75 -3.24
CA TRP A 183 -1.04 3.68 -3.60
C TRP A 183 -0.63 4.48 -4.84
N THR A 184 -1.43 4.42 -5.89
CA THR A 184 -0.99 4.83 -7.23
C THR A 184 -0.89 6.34 -7.38
N LEU A 185 -1.82 7.10 -6.79
CA LEU A 185 -1.89 8.55 -6.99
C LEU A 185 -0.96 9.36 -6.09
N LYS A 186 -0.10 8.68 -5.32
CA LYS A 186 0.86 9.32 -4.41
C LYS A 186 2.27 8.89 -4.77
N LYS A 187 3.19 9.86 -4.73
CA LYS A 187 4.63 9.60 -4.90
C LYS A 187 5.12 8.75 -3.72
N PHE A 188 5.86 7.68 -4.03
CA PHE A 188 6.52 6.82 -3.05
C PHE A 188 5.61 6.46 -1.86
N SER A 189 4.54 5.72 -2.15
CA SER A 189 3.51 5.37 -1.15
C SER A 189 3.35 3.87 -1.03
N PRO A 190 4.37 3.17 -0.49
CA PRO A 190 4.34 1.72 -0.34
C PRO A 190 3.18 1.28 0.56
N HIS A 191 2.67 0.09 0.27
CA HIS A 191 1.57 -0.54 1.00
C HIS A 191 1.62 -2.04 0.78
N ALA A 192 1.32 -2.79 1.84
CA ALA A 192 1.15 -4.22 1.77
C ALA A 192 -0.28 -4.59 2.18
N TRP A 193 -0.84 -5.61 1.53
CA TRP A 193 -2.12 -6.19 1.91
C TRP A 193 -2.11 -7.69 1.63
N SER A 194 -3.23 -8.36 1.90
CA SER A 194 -3.35 -9.80 1.75
C SER A 194 -4.43 -10.16 0.74
N GLU A 195 -4.36 -11.38 0.22
CA GLU A 195 -5.44 -12.04 -0.48
C GLU A 195 -5.64 -13.44 0.10
N ILE A 196 -6.88 -13.91 0.13
CA ILE A 196 -7.22 -15.32 0.40
C ILE A 196 -7.83 -15.93 -0.84
N TYR A 197 -7.59 -17.22 -1.06
CA TYR A 197 -8.29 -17.96 -2.09
C TYR A 197 -9.46 -18.71 -1.48
N ILE A 198 -10.64 -18.56 -2.08
CA ILE A 198 -11.84 -19.35 -1.74
C ILE A 198 -12.33 -20.01 -3.02
N GLU A 199 -12.60 -21.30 -2.97
CA GLU A 199 -13.07 -22.05 -4.14
C GLU A 199 -14.34 -21.41 -4.72
N ASN A 200 -14.42 -21.33 -6.05
CA ASN A 200 -15.48 -20.64 -6.82
C ASN A 200 -15.56 -19.11 -6.67
N GLU A 201 -14.86 -18.51 -5.71
CA GLU A 201 -14.73 -17.06 -5.55
C GLU A 201 -13.40 -16.55 -6.12
N GLY A 202 -12.35 -17.37 -6.11
CA GLY A 202 -11.00 -16.95 -6.51
C GLY A 202 -10.30 -16.13 -5.42
N TRP A 203 -9.31 -15.32 -5.83
CA TRP A 203 -8.57 -14.46 -4.91
C TRP A 203 -9.42 -13.27 -4.43
N ILE A 204 -9.58 -13.18 -3.12
CA ILE A 204 -10.34 -12.17 -2.40
C ILE A 204 -9.35 -11.24 -1.67
N PRO A 205 -9.31 -9.93 -1.98
CA PRO A 205 -8.43 -8.99 -1.29
C PRO A 205 -8.90 -8.75 0.13
N VAL A 206 -7.96 -8.75 1.07
CA VAL A 206 -8.18 -8.48 2.49
C VAL A 206 -7.09 -7.54 3.00
N ASP A 207 -7.49 -6.43 3.62
CA ASP A 207 -6.58 -5.45 4.18
C ASP A 207 -6.94 -5.14 5.66
N PRO A 208 -6.39 -5.93 6.60
CA PRO A 208 -6.61 -5.72 8.02
C PRO A 208 -6.05 -4.38 8.51
N SER A 209 -5.00 -3.85 7.87
CA SER A 209 -4.37 -2.59 8.27
C SER A 209 -5.31 -1.41 8.03
N MET A 210 -5.96 -1.38 6.86
CA MET A 210 -6.97 -0.40 6.50
C MET A 210 -8.26 -0.57 7.29
N GLY A 211 -8.69 -1.83 7.51
CA GLY A 211 -9.82 -2.14 8.38
C GLY A 211 -9.59 -1.69 9.84
N ARG A 212 -8.33 -1.66 10.28
CA ARG A 212 -7.95 -1.18 11.61
C ARG A 212 -7.81 0.33 11.71
N MET A 213 -7.33 0.99 10.65
CA MET A 213 -6.93 2.39 10.73
C MET A 213 -8.02 3.25 11.37
N LYS A 214 -7.61 4.02 12.37
CA LYS A 214 -8.48 4.87 13.19
C LYS A 214 -8.88 6.15 12.45
N MET A 215 -9.08 6.10 11.13
CA MET A 215 -9.48 7.29 10.38
C MET A 215 -10.76 7.92 10.96
N TYR A 216 -11.61 7.09 11.59
CA TYR A 216 -12.89 7.49 12.19
C TYR A 216 -12.82 7.98 13.64
N LEU A 217 -11.72 7.74 14.37
CA LEU A 217 -11.59 8.17 15.76
C LEU A 217 -10.86 9.52 15.89
N HIS A 218 -10.05 9.89 14.89
CA HIS A 218 -9.34 11.17 14.83
C HIS A 218 -9.49 11.80 13.44
N PRO A 219 -10.69 12.31 13.09
CA PRO A 219 -10.99 12.86 11.77
C PRO A 219 -10.04 14.01 11.41
N PHE A 220 -9.74 14.91 12.34
CA PHE A 220 -8.87 16.06 12.10
C PHE A 220 -7.43 15.70 11.73
N ILE A 221 -6.88 14.62 12.32
CA ILE A 221 -5.49 14.18 12.08
C ILE A 221 -5.37 13.49 10.71
N ASN A 222 -6.44 12.86 10.22
CA ASN A 222 -6.40 11.99 9.04
C ASN A 222 -7.25 12.48 7.85
N ILE A 223 -7.78 13.71 7.91
CA ILE A 223 -8.52 14.37 6.81
C ILE A 223 -7.71 14.33 5.50
N SER A 224 -6.39 14.51 5.57
CA SER A 224 -5.50 14.44 4.41
C SER A 224 -5.56 13.08 3.71
N SER A 225 -5.61 11.98 4.48
CA SER A 225 -5.71 10.62 3.96
C SER A 225 -7.10 10.34 3.39
N ALA A 226 -8.17 10.85 4.02
CA ALA A 226 -9.52 10.76 3.45
C ALA A 226 -9.58 11.46 2.07
N ILE A 227 -9.13 12.71 2.00
CA ILE A 227 -9.08 13.51 0.76
C ILE A 227 -8.26 12.83 -0.34
N GLN A 228 -7.14 12.20 0.03
CA GLN A 228 -6.23 11.55 -0.93
C GLN A 228 -6.76 10.22 -1.44
N TYR A 229 -7.24 9.34 -0.54
CA TYR A 229 -7.51 7.94 -0.89
C TYR A 229 -9.00 7.67 -1.15
N GLY A 230 -9.92 8.41 -0.53
CA GLY A 230 -11.35 8.07 -0.56
C GLY A 230 -11.66 6.88 0.37
N VAL A 231 -11.23 6.98 1.63
CA VAL A 231 -11.40 5.90 2.62
C VAL A 231 -12.82 5.95 3.15
N PHE A 232 -13.53 4.82 3.07
CA PHE A 232 -14.95 4.72 3.36
C PHE A 232 -15.20 4.43 4.84
N PRO A 233 -16.27 4.94 5.49
CA PRO A 233 -16.61 4.66 6.90
C PRO A 233 -16.73 3.18 7.28
N ASN A 234 -17.01 2.31 6.30
CA ASN A 234 -17.21 0.89 6.55
C ASN A 234 -15.89 0.10 6.54
N LYS A 235 -15.29 -0.07 7.72
CA LYS A 235 -14.09 -0.90 7.92
C LYS A 235 -14.21 -2.34 7.40
N LYS A 236 -15.41 -2.93 7.38
CA LYS A 236 -15.63 -4.32 6.93
C LYS A 236 -15.45 -4.48 5.42
N ARG A 237 -15.49 -3.38 4.65
CA ARG A 237 -15.28 -3.41 3.20
C ARG A 237 -13.89 -3.90 2.81
N TYR A 238 -12.89 -3.68 3.66
CA TYR A 238 -11.53 -4.17 3.46
C TYR A 238 -11.40 -5.70 3.61
N PHE A 239 -12.52 -6.42 3.72
CA PHE A 239 -12.61 -7.83 3.44
C PHE A 239 -13.43 -8.01 2.14
N GLY A 240 -12.74 -8.28 1.04
CA GLY A 240 -13.32 -8.54 -0.28
C GLY A 240 -13.30 -7.38 -1.26
N ASP A 241 -12.83 -6.20 -0.85
CA ASP A 241 -12.74 -5.03 -1.73
C ASP A 241 -11.64 -4.04 -1.28
N HIS A 242 -11.18 -3.20 -2.20
CA HIS A 242 -10.39 -2.00 -1.90
C HIS A 242 -10.73 -0.88 -2.90
N GLU A 243 -10.01 0.24 -2.88
CA GLU A 243 -10.40 1.47 -3.60
C GLU A 243 -10.18 1.41 -5.13
N GLY A 244 -9.49 0.38 -5.63
CA GLY A 244 -9.07 0.30 -7.04
C GLY A 244 -8.03 1.35 -7.46
N LYS A 245 -7.31 1.93 -6.49
CA LYS A 245 -6.25 2.95 -6.69
C LYS A 245 -4.89 2.46 -6.18
N ARG A 246 -4.66 1.15 -6.27
CA ARG A 246 -3.43 0.50 -5.83
C ARG A 246 -2.86 -0.34 -6.98
N LEU A 247 -1.57 -0.61 -6.93
CA LEU A 247 -0.87 -1.52 -7.83
C LEU A 247 0.01 -2.45 -6.97
N ALA A 248 -0.18 -3.75 -7.08
CA ALA A 248 0.73 -4.76 -6.54
C ALA A 248 1.91 -4.92 -7.49
N PHE A 249 3.11 -4.67 -6.98
CA PHE A 249 4.36 -4.93 -7.69
C PHE A 249 4.75 -6.39 -7.58
N SER A 250 4.64 -6.97 -6.38
CA SER A 250 5.02 -8.35 -6.10
C SER A 250 4.00 -9.09 -5.26
N ILE A 251 4.03 -10.41 -5.41
CA ILE A 251 3.27 -11.38 -4.64
C ILE A 251 4.27 -12.20 -3.83
N ASP A 252 3.89 -12.51 -2.59
CA ASP A 252 4.66 -13.27 -1.61
C ASP A 252 5.77 -12.44 -0.91
N PRO A 253 6.00 -12.60 0.40
CA PRO A 253 6.89 -11.74 1.16
C PRO A 253 8.37 -12.09 0.98
N GLU A 254 8.69 -13.28 0.48
CA GLU A 254 10.04 -13.84 0.37
C GLU A 254 10.24 -14.45 -1.01
N ARG A 255 10.65 -13.62 -1.97
CA ARG A 255 10.76 -14.05 -3.37
C ARG A 255 12.15 -14.62 -3.66
N LEU A 256 12.26 -15.92 -3.95
CA LEU A 256 13.50 -16.50 -4.46
C LEU A 256 13.92 -15.79 -5.76
N LEU A 257 15.15 -15.30 -5.80
CA LEU A 257 15.69 -14.53 -6.92
C LEU A 257 16.38 -15.43 -7.94
N GLU A 258 16.32 -15.02 -9.21
CA GLU A 258 16.99 -15.70 -10.33
C GLU A 258 17.55 -14.64 -11.31
N PRO A 259 18.88 -14.54 -11.51
CA PRO A 259 19.96 -15.33 -10.88
C PRO A 259 19.91 -15.31 -9.35
N ARG A 260 20.39 -16.39 -8.72
CA ARG A 260 20.31 -16.54 -7.26
C ARG A 260 21.10 -15.44 -6.56
N TYR A 261 20.47 -14.80 -5.58
CA TYR A 261 21.15 -13.88 -4.68
C TYR A 261 22.08 -14.65 -3.75
N ILE A 262 23.36 -14.27 -3.74
CA ILE A 262 24.39 -14.87 -2.90
C ILE A 262 24.88 -13.81 -1.91
N ASP A 263 24.77 -14.10 -0.63
CA ASP A 263 25.19 -13.21 0.46
C ASP A 263 26.71 -13.32 0.68
N ASN A 264 27.49 -12.69 -0.21
CA ASN A 264 28.96 -12.80 -0.23
C ASN A 264 29.69 -11.46 -0.25
N MET A 265 28.99 -10.35 0.00
CA MET A 265 29.55 -9.01 -0.07
C MET A 265 29.83 -8.49 1.35
N GLU A 266 31.01 -7.92 1.54
CA GLU A 266 31.33 -7.19 2.77
C GLU A 266 30.64 -5.82 2.78
N TYR A 267 30.23 -5.36 3.97
CA TYR A 267 29.55 -4.09 4.15
C TYR A 267 30.03 -3.33 5.41
N SER A 268 29.74 -2.03 5.46
CA SER A 268 30.03 -1.20 6.64
C SER A 268 29.05 -1.50 7.78
N GLN A 269 29.41 -1.23 9.04
CA GLN A 269 28.49 -1.41 10.17
C GLN A 269 27.27 -0.48 10.09
N ASP A 270 27.42 0.69 9.47
CA ASP A 270 26.40 1.73 9.40
C ASP A 270 25.41 1.57 8.24
N VAL A 271 25.44 0.44 7.54
CA VAL A 271 24.48 0.16 6.47
C VAL A 271 23.06 0.10 7.03
N THR A 272 22.10 0.44 6.18
CA THR A 272 20.68 0.37 6.56
C THR A 272 20.30 -1.09 6.78
N LYS A 273 19.97 -1.44 8.02
CA LYS A 273 19.52 -2.77 8.39
C LYS A 273 18.04 -2.79 8.75
N GLU A 274 17.40 -3.93 8.57
CA GLU A 274 16.07 -4.20 9.08
C GLU A 274 16.07 -5.52 9.85
N CYS A 275 15.41 -5.54 11.01
CA CYS A 275 15.29 -6.76 11.81
C CYS A 275 14.06 -7.54 11.32
N ILE A 276 14.27 -8.68 10.68
CA ILE A 276 13.23 -9.56 10.16
C ILE A 276 13.32 -10.91 10.88
N ASP A 277 12.27 -11.25 11.64
CA ASP A 277 12.16 -12.52 12.37
C ASP A 277 13.36 -12.78 13.28
N GLY A 278 13.82 -11.74 13.97
CA GLY A 278 14.96 -11.79 14.90
C GLY A 278 16.34 -11.78 14.23
N LYS A 279 16.41 -11.74 12.90
CA LYS A 279 17.68 -11.60 12.15
C LYS A 279 17.80 -10.20 11.58
N GLU A 280 18.95 -9.56 11.77
CA GLU A 280 19.25 -8.32 11.04
C GLU A 280 19.61 -8.66 9.59
N ILE A 281 19.04 -7.92 8.65
CA ILE A 281 19.37 -7.99 7.23
C ILE A 281 19.90 -6.63 6.78
N ALA A 282 21.12 -6.62 6.26
CA ALA A 282 21.73 -5.47 5.63
C ALA A 282 21.19 -5.28 4.21
N TRP A 283 20.43 -4.21 4.01
CA TRP A 283 19.82 -3.93 2.70
C TRP A 283 20.88 -3.72 1.62
N GLY A 284 20.72 -4.43 0.51
CA GLY A 284 21.64 -4.39 -0.61
C GLY A 284 22.83 -5.33 -0.50
N TYR A 285 22.99 -6.07 0.59
CA TYR A 285 24.09 -7.02 0.78
C TYR A 285 23.63 -8.42 1.17
N GLU A 286 22.49 -8.52 1.84
CA GLU A 286 21.96 -9.78 2.37
C GLU A 286 20.54 -10.09 1.86
N SER A 287 20.18 -11.36 1.98
CA SER A 287 18.87 -11.91 1.63
C SER A 287 18.43 -12.96 2.67
N ILE A 288 17.23 -13.49 2.53
CA ILE A 288 16.76 -14.64 3.34
C ILE A 288 17.01 -15.90 2.52
N GLU A 289 18.22 -16.46 2.63
CA GLU A 289 18.63 -17.70 1.93
C GLU A 289 18.53 -17.59 0.40
N GLY A 290 18.79 -16.40 -0.15
CA GLY A 290 18.64 -16.08 -1.58
C GLY A 290 17.25 -15.53 -1.95
N LYS A 291 16.36 -15.35 -0.97
CA LYS A 291 15.02 -14.76 -1.17
C LYS A 291 15.03 -13.28 -0.80
N ALA A 292 14.45 -12.45 -1.65
CA ALA A 292 14.20 -11.04 -1.40
C ALA A 292 13.01 -10.85 -0.46
N PRO A 293 13.22 -10.37 0.79
CA PRO A 293 12.11 -9.87 1.60
C PRO A 293 11.56 -8.56 1.02
N PHE A 294 10.24 -8.41 1.03
CA PHE A 294 9.53 -7.16 0.70
C PHE A 294 9.86 -6.57 -0.69
N LEU A 295 10.04 -7.41 -1.71
CA LEU A 295 10.40 -7.00 -3.07
C LEU A 295 9.46 -5.90 -3.62
N GLN A 296 9.90 -4.63 -3.63
CA GLN A 296 9.00 -3.51 -3.93
C GLN A 296 9.67 -2.27 -4.58
N PRO A 297 9.55 -2.07 -5.90
CA PRO A 297 9.37 -3.12 -6.89
C PRO A 297 10.67 -3.87 -7.18
N ILE A 298 11.81 -3.42 -6.64
CA ILE A 298 13.12 -4.01 -6.85
C ILE A 298 13.72 -4.61 -5.58
N TYR A 299 14.73 -5.46 -5.77
CA TYR A 299 15.70 -5.84 -4.76
C TYR A 299 17.11 -5.57 -5.31
N PRO A 300 17.95 -4.76 -4.66
CA PRO A 300 19.31 -4.49 -5.11
C PRO A 300 20.35 -5.42 -4.46
N LYS A 301 21.46 -5.68 -5.17
CA LYS A 301 22.72 -6.18 -4.61
C LYS A 301 23.87 -5.26 -5.00
N LEU A 302 24.55 -4.71 -4.01
CA LEU A 302 25.63 -3.75 -4.14
C LEU A 302 26.97 -4.50 -4.26
N HIS A 303 27.82 -4.10 -5.22
CA HIS A 303 29.17 -4.65 -5.39
C HIS A 303 30.29 -3.73 -4.89
N SER A 304 29.93 -2.69 -4.13
CA SER A 304 30.85 -1.76 -3.49
C SER A 304 30.46 -1.56 -2.04
N LYS A 305 31.47 -1.27 -1.21
CA LYS A 305 31.27 -0.95 0.20
C LYS A 305 30.77 0.47 0.35
N GLU A 306 29.46 0.63 0.43
CA GLU A 306 28.82 1.92 0.61
C GLU A 306 28.72 2.28 2.10
N ALA A 307 28.75 3.59 2.38
CA ALA A 307 28.33 4.13 3.68
C ALA A 307 26.80 4.02 3.84
N GLN A 308 26.25 4.65 4.88
CA GLN A 308 24.81 4.67 5.10
C GLN A 308 24.07 5.19 3.84
N THR A 309 23.32 4.30 3.20
CA THR A 309 22.60 4.59 1.97
C THR A 309 21.12 4.78 2.27
N SER A 310 20.55 5.90 1.82
CA SER A 310 19.12 6.16 2.01
C SER A 310 18.25 5.08 1.34
N ILE A 311 17.06 4.80 1.91
CA ILE A 311 16.10 3.84 1.33
C ILE A 311 15.79 4.18 -0.13
N LYS A 312 15.65 5.47 -0.46
CA LYS A 312 15.41 5.93 -1.83
C LYS A 312 16.57 5.60 -2.77
N ALA A 313 17.82 5.71 -2.31
CA ALA A 313 18.98 5.36 -3.11
C ALA A 313 19.12 3.84 -3.31
N LEU A 314 18.64 3.02 -2.36
CA LEU A 314 18.62 1.56 -2.48
C LEU A 314 17.51 1.06 -3.41
N PHE A 315 16.28 1.57 -3.25
CA PHE A 315 15.09 1.00 -3.88
C PHE A 315 14.49 1.87 -4.99
N GLY A 316 15.03 3.08 -5.21
CA GLY A 316 14.48 4.05 -6.16
C GLY A 316 13.24 4.78 -5.65
N ASP A 317 12.56 5.48 -6.55
CA ASP A 317 11.23 6.05 -6.28
C ASP A 317 10.24 5.77 -7.41
N TRP A 318 8.96 6.00 -7.13
CA TRP A 318 7.93 5.92 -8.14
C TRP A 318 6.86 6.99 -7.95
N THR A 319 6.20 7.32 -9.06
CA THR A 319 5.06 8.24 -9.11
C THR A 319 3.98 7.64 -9.99
N GLY A 320 2.73 7.73 -9.58
CA GLY A 320 1.62 7.34 -10.43
C GLY A 320 0.59 8.44 -10.61
N GLN A 321 -0.14 8.34 -11.71
CA GLN A 321 -1.16 9.30 -12.13
C GLN A 321 -2.24 8.59 -12.96
N HIS A 322 -3.39 9.23 -13.17
CA HIS A 322 -4.33 8.75 -14.17
C HIS A 322 -3.74 8.91 -15.57
N THR A 323 -4.15 8.08 -16.52
CA THR A 323 -3.79 8.30 -17.93
C THR A 323 -4.60 9.44 -18.56
N SER A 324 -5.82 9.67 -18.08
CA SER A 324 -6.68 10.77 -18.54
C SER A 324 -6.22 12.12 -18.00
N ILE A 325 -5.96 13.07 -18.92
CA ILE A 325 -5.59 14.46 -18.60
C ILE A 325 -6.66 15.12 -17.72
N LEU A 326 -7.94 14.99 -18.09
CA LEU A 326 -9.05 15.55 -17.33
C LEU A 326 -9.13 14.98 -15.91
N LYS A 327 -8.92 13.67 -15.74
CA LYS A 327 -8.90 13.04 -14.41
C LYS A 327 -7.71 13.50 -13.57
N ASN A 328 -6.55 13.75 -14.18
CA ASN A 328 -5.41 14.32 -13.48
C ASN A 328 -5.64 15.77 -13.07
N LEU A 329 -6.15 16.60 -13.99
CA LEU A 329 -6.43 18.00 -13.72
C LEU A 329 -7.45 18.13 -12.60
N THR A 330 -8.60 17.45 -12.70
CA THR A 330 -9.63 17.47 -11.65
C THR A 330 -9.13 16.94 -10.31
N TYR A 331 -8.22 15.95 -10.30
CA TYR A 331 -7.58 15.48 -9.06
C TYR A 331 -6.69 16.55 -8.43
N LYS A 332 -5.82 17.19 -9.23
CA LYS A 332 -4.91 18.25 -8.77
C LYS A 332 -5.68 19.47 -8.29
N VAL A 333 -6.68 19.92 -9.04
CA VAL A 333 -7.55 21.04 -8.65
C VAL A 333 -8.24 20.71 -7.34
N LYS A 334 -8.86 19.53 -7.20
CA LYS A 334 -9.49 19.09 -5.94
C LYS A 334 -8.52 19.21 -4.75
N LEU A 335 -7.30 18.68 -4.88
CA LEU A 335 -6.30 18.74 -3.82
C LEU A 335 -5.87 20.18 -3.51
N ALA A 336 -5.63 21.00 -4.53
CA ALA A 336 -5.29 22.40 -4.36
C ALA A 336 -6.41 23.17 -3.66
N SER A 337 -7.67 22.95 -4.06
CA SER A 337 -8.83 23.59 -3.44
C SER A 337 -8.94 23.23 -1.95
N PHE A 338 -8.76 21.97 -1.57
CA PHE A 338 -8.73 21.61 -0.15
C PHE A 338 -7.55 22.24 0.58
N ASN A 339 -6.34 22.19 0.02
CA ASN A 339 -5.16 22.77 0.67
C ASN A 339 -5.30 24.28 0.90
N ILE A 340 -5.81 25.03 -0.09
CA ILE A 340 -6.07 26.47 0.02
C ILE A 340 -7.16 26.73 1.06
N GLY A 341 -8.28 26.01 0.97
CA GLY A 341 -9.40 26.17 1.91
C GLY A 341 -9.01 25.89 3.37
N PHE A 342 -8.24 24.83 3.63
CA PHE A 342 -7.76 24.53 4.98
C PHE A 342 -6.72 25.52 5.47
N LEU A 343 -5.83 26.02 4.60
CA LEU A 343 -4.89 27.08 4.97
C LEU A 343 -5.63 28.34 5.42
N LEU A 344 -6.70 28.73 4.72
CA LEU A 344 -7.52 29.88 5.09
C LEU A 344 -8.25 29.67 6.42
N ILE A 345 -8.76 28.46 6.71
CA ILE A 345 -9.30 28.12 8.04
C ILE A 345 -8.23 28.22 9.12
N ILE A 346 -7.01 27.74 8.87
CA ILE A 346 -5.91 27.84 9.86
C ILE A 346 -5.57 29.31 10.12
N LEU A 347 -5.51 30.14 9.07
CA LEU A 347 -5.30 31.58 9.20
C LEU A 347 -6.43 32.26 9.97
N GLU A 348 -7.68 31.83 9.77
CA GLU A 348 -8.85 32.30 10.52
C GLU A 348 -8.70 31.95 12.01
N MET A 349 -8.38 30.69 12.34
CA MET A 349 -8.15 30.26 13.73
C MET A 349 -6.99 31.03 14.38
N MET A 350 -5.90 31.28 13.64
CA MET A 350 -4.78 32.09 14.12
C MET A 350 -5.20 33.56 14.33
N ASN A 351 -6.02 34.10 13.43
CA ASN A 351 -6.52 35.45 13.56
C ASN A 351 -7.43 35.57 14.79
N ASP A 352 -8.35 34.65 15.00
CA ASP A 352 -9.24 34.61 16.17
C ASP A 352 -8.45 34.54 17.50
N PHE A 353 -7.40 33.70 17.53
CA PHE A 353 -6.63 33.49 18.76
C PHE A 353 -5.57 34.58 19.03
N VAL A 354 -4.92 35.10 17.99
CA VAL A 354 -3.72 35.96 18.11
C VAL A 354 -3.98 37.40 17.68
N LEU A 355 -4.45 37.60 16.45
CA LEU A 355 -4.47 38.92 15.82
C LEU A 355 -5.75 39.73 16.16
N LYS A 356 -6.85 39.02 16.42
CA LYS A 356 -8.20 39.53 16.70
C LYS A 356 -8.66 40.63 15.74
N ASN A 357 -8.30 40.51 14.46
CA ASN A 357 -8.68 41.48 13.44
C ASN A 357 -10.09 41.15 12.90
N GLU A 358 -11.04 42.06 13.10
CA GLU A 358 -12.45 41.88 12.70
C GLU A 358 -12.64 41.75 11.18
N MET A 359 -11.88 42.50 10.38
CA MET A 359 -11.96 42.40 8.93
C MET A 359 -11.54 41.00 8.46
N LEU A 360 -10.49 40.43 9.04
CA LEU A 360 -10.03 39.09 8.72
C LEU A 360 -11.01 38.01 9.20
N LEU A 361 -11.66 38.18 10.35
CA LEU A 361 -12.71 37.27 10.84
C LEU A 361 -13.87 37.17 9.85
N ASN A 362 -14.25 38.27 9.21
CA ASN A 362 -15.34 38.28 8.23
C ASN A 362 -14.88 37.81 6.82
N LEU A 363 -13.66 38.14 6.41
CA LEU A 363 -13.17 37.89 5.06
C LEU A 363 -12.67 36.45 4.85
N LEU A 364 -11.95 35.87 5.81
CA LEU A 364 -11.30 34.56 5.65
C LEU A 364 -12.29 33.41 5.39
N PRO A 365 -13.45 33.32 6.08
CA PRO A 365 -14.46 32.31 5.76
C PRO A 365 -15.01 32.43 4.33
N LEU A 366 -15.29 33.67 3.89
CA LEU A 366 -15.80 33.96 2.55
C LEU A 366 -14.81 33.53 1.45
N LEU A 367 -13.51 33.64 1.72
CA LEU A 367 -12.47 33.16 0.83
C LEU A 367 -12.30 31.63 0.91
N ALA A 368 -12.42 31.03 2.10
CA ALA A 368 -12.20 29.60 2.31
C ALA A 368 -13.30 28.73 1.69
N TYR A 369 -14.56 29.12 1.85
CA TYR A 369 -15.72 28.28 1.52
C TYR A 369 -15.80 27.90 0.03
N PRO A 370 -15.59 28.81 -0.94
CA PRO A 370 -15.60 28.45 -2.37
C PRO A 370 -14.58 27.36 -2.72
N PHE A 371 -13.38 27.41 -2.12
CA PHE A 371 -12.36 26.39 -2.36
C PHE A 371 -12.77 25.03 -1.75
N LEU A 372 -13.29 25.02 -0.52
CA LEU A 372 -13.75 23.78 0.11
C LEU A 372 -14.96 23.16 -0.61
N LEU A 373 -15.88 24.00 -1.12
CA LEU A 373 -17.00 23.58 -1.93
C LEU A 373 -16.55 23.01 -3.27
N LEU A 374 -15.63 23.69 -3.98
CA LEU A 374 -15.05 23.18 -5.23
C LEU A 374 -14.37 21.82 -5.01
N GLY A 375 -13.56 21.69 -3.95
CA GLY A 375 -12.94 20.42 -3.58
C GLY A 375 -13.99 19.32 -3.31
N THR A 376 -15.09 19.68 -2.64
CA THR A 376 -16.17 18.73 -2.35
C THR A 376 -16.93 18.30 -3.59
N ILE A 377 -17.30 19.24 -4.47
CA ILE A 377 -17.97 18.96 -5.76
C ILE A 377 -17.08 18.04 -6.60
N LEU A 378 -15.79 18.34 -6.72
CA LEU A 378 -14.85 17.50 -7.46
C LEU A 378 -14.73 16.10 -6.82
N SER A 379 -14.75 15.98 -5.49
CA SER A 379 -14.78 14.70 -4.77
C SER A 379 -16.05 13.87 -5.04
N ILE A 380 -17.21 14.53 -5.18
CA ILE A 380 -18.50 13.89 -5.55
C ILE A 380 -18.47 13.42 -7.00
N VAL A 381 -18.12 14.30 -7.94
CA VAL A 381 -18.05 13.99 -9.39
C VAL A 381 -17.07 12.85 -9.66
N ARG A 382 -15.98 12.77 -8.89
CA ARG A 382 -14.99 11.70 -8.96
C ARG A 382 -15.41 10.41 -8.23
N ASN A 383 -16.54 10.42 -7.52
CA ASN A 383 -17.09 9.30 -6.75
C ASN A 383 -16.07 8.69 -5.76
N GLU A 384 -15.42 9.55 -4.99
CA GLU A 384 -14.36 9.12 -4.07
C GLU A 384 -14.90 8.65 -2.71
N GLY A 385 -16.20 8.81 -2.43
CA GLY A 385 -16.84 8.27 -1.24
C GLY A 385 -16.46 8.95 0.07
N ASN A 386 -16.02 10.21 -0.01
CA ASN A 386 -15.56 11.00 1.13
C ASN A 386 -16.72 11.57 1.94
N LEU A 387 -17.41 10.73 2.71
CA LEU A 387 -18.60 11.13 3.48
C LEU A 387 -18.33 12.36 4.36
N LEU A 388 -17.18 12.43 5.01
CA LEU A 388 -16.80 13.58 5.85
C LEU A 388 -16.75 14.89 5.04
N LEU A 389 -16.20 14.85 3.83
CA LEU A 389 -16.16 16.03 2.95
C LEU A 389 -17.54 16.37 2.42
N TYR A 390 -18.40 15.38 2.19
CA TYR A 390 -19.78 15.62 1.74
C TYR A 390 -20.61 16.31 2.82
N VAL A 391 -20.48 15.85 4.06
CA VAL A 391 -21.11 16.50 5.22
C VAL A 391 -20.56 17.90 5.42
N LEU A 392 -19.23 18.09 5.37
CA LEU A 392 -18.60 19.41 5.45
C LEU A 392 -19.12 20.35 4.35
N GLY A 393 -19.15 19.89 3.10
CA GLY A 393 -19.66 20.68 1.98
C GLY A 393 -21.13 21.06 2.14
N PHE A 394 -21.98 20.17 2.67
CA PHE A 394 -23.38 20.47 2.97
C PHE A 394 -23.51 21.62 3.98
N PHE A 395 -22.78 21.56 5.10
CA PHE A 395 -22.80 22.65 6.07
C PHE A 395 -22.23 23.95 5.50
N LEU A 396 -21.14 23.88 4.73
CA LEU A 396 -20.57 25.05 4.04
C LEU A 396 -21.55 25.68 3.06
N THR A 397 -22.35 24.88 2.32
CA THR A 397 -23.39 25.43 1.44
C THR A 397 -24.47 26.17 2.24
N LEU A 398 -24.90 25.64 3.39
CA LEU A 398 -25.87 26.31 4.26
C LEU A 398 -25.30 27.61 4.82
N SER A 399 -24.04 27.61 5.25
CA SER A 399 -23.35 28.82 5.72
C SER A 399 -23.22 29.88 4.63
N CYS A 400 -22.86 29.50 3.40
CA CYS A 400 -22.83 30.43 2.26
C CYS A 400 -24.21 31.02 1.97
N LEU A 401 -25.27 30.20 1.97
CA LEU A 401 -26.64 30.66 1.74
C LEU A 401 -27.11 31.64 2.83
N SER A 402 -26.77 31.37 4.10
CA SER A 402 -27.10 32.26 5.21
C SER A 402 -26.38 33.60 5.14
N ILE A 403 -25.13 33.63 4.64
CA ILE A 403 -24.40 34.89 4.47
C ILE A 403 -25.01 35.69 3.32
N LEU A 404 -25.31 35.03 2.20
CA LEU A 404 -25.95 35.66 1.03
C LEU A 404 -27.36 36.17 1.31
N SER A 405 -28.11 35.58 2.25
CA SER A 405 -29.44 36.07 2.65
C SER A 405 -29.40 37.27 3.59
N ASN A 406 -28.24 37.57 4.17
CA ASN A 406 -28.02 38.68 5.11
C ASN A 406 -27.29 39.88 4.48
N ILE A 407 -26.95 39.79 3.20
CA ILE A 407 -26.44 40.87 2.33
C ILE A 407 -27.60 41.34 1.46
#